data_AF-W7Y4D4-F1
#
_entry.id   AF-W7Y4D4-F1
#
_cell.length_a   1.000
_cell.length_b   1.000
_cell.length_c   1.000
_cell.angle_alpha   90.00
_cell.angle_beta   90.00
_cell.angle_gamma   90.00
#
_symmetry.space_group_name_H-M   'P 1'
#
loop_
_entity.id
_entity.type
_entity.pdbx_description
1 polymer ?
#
loop_
_entity_poly.entity_id
_entity_poly.type
_entity_poly.pdbx_seq_one_letter_code
_entity_poly.pdbx_strand_id
1 'polypeptide(L)'
;MTSEDESEQEIPLSPFPIANPVVYHFHPVAFVKQMMRLGTNYDVIFPLDIKPQNDKNNSTYNGKEWYASAESNGTTFGASRDKGARKHAGRDLYASWGTPIRAMADGEVIEMTRNWFNNVGVISIAHKTTSGRKFICRYGEVDGSSIAFKKGQKVMQGDFIARIGFLKYPGKNKDMPPIQSPRGLRTNMLHFEFYSNGETHADIGVNLSSNIYRRKRTDLTDPLEILKEAYENSFEKAQPEKPNRVDIQNLRTSDKGIEFIKLFEGTHKSGGKHVVYDDHPKKEKAKATIGYGHLVSNTHKDGVTYLNNNELKNGISKTEYNNGIDENRADELLRQDLVTAENGVKRHIKVPLSQNEFDALVSLSFNSGADRLGQKKGGGDTQIKTLINKGEYYNGIDEIADITNGNTAGLVKRRQAEMTIFKSNYYAIKIP
;
A
#
# COMPACT_ATOMS: atom_id res chain seq x y z
N MET A 1 -6.45 33.17 -57.24
CA MET A 1 -5.65 31.94 -57.24
C MET A 1 -4.23 32.32 -57.61
N THR A 2 -3.39 32.57 -56.61
CA THR A 2 -1.93 32.49 -56.68
C THR A 2 -1.44 32.38 -55.25
N SER A 3 -0.80 31.26 -54.96
CA SER A 3 -0.18 30.86 -53.71
C SER A 3 1.04 31.73 -53.41
N GLU A 4 1.08 32.33 -52.22
CA GLU A 4 2.32 32.84 -51.62
C GLU A 4 2.75 31.83 -50.55
N ASP A 5 3.77 31.04 -50.91
CA ASP A 5 4.55 30.19 -50.01
C ASP A 5 5.47 31.11 -49.21
N GLU A 6 5.18 31.33 -47.93
CA GLU A 6 6.16 31.91 -47.01
C GLU A 6 7.17 30.81 -46.64
N SER A 7 8.40 30.93 -47.17
CA SER A 7 9.51 30.04 -46.86
C SER A 7 9.84 30.09 -45.36
N GLU A 8 9.78 28.94 -44.68
CA GLU A 8 10.30 28.77 -43.33
C GLU A 8 11.78 29.18 -43.27
N GLN A 9 12.10 30.25 -42.55
CA GLN A 9 13.48 30.58 -42.22
C GLN A 9 13.98 29.60 -41.16
N GLU A 10 14.87 28.68 -41.55
CA GLU A 10 15.66 27.91 -40.60
C GLU A 10 16.49 28.85 -39.72
N ILE A 11 16.20 28.86 -38.42
CA ILE A 11 17.02 29.52 -37.41
C ILE A 11 18.31 28.70 -37.29
N PRO A 12 19.50 29.24 -37.59
CA PRO A 12 20.72 28.47 -37.52
C PRO A 12 21.01 28.10 -36.06
N LEU A 13 21.01 26.80 -35.77
CA LEU A 13 21.43 26.26 -34.49
C LEU A 13 22.93 26.56 -34.32
N SER A 14 23.25 27.50 -33.44
CA SER A 14 24.62 27.73 -32.99
C SER A 14 25.17 26.44 -32.38
N PRO A 15 26.32 25.92 -32.83
CA PRO A 15 26.93 24.76 -32.18
C PRO A 15 27.28 25.11 -30.74
N PHE A 16 26.89 24.23 -29.81
CA PHE A 16 27.20 24.36 -28.39
C PHE A 16 28.71 24.59 -28.18
N PRO A 17 29.13 25.55 -27.32
CA PRO A 17 30.54 25.78 -27.06
C PRO A 17 31.17 24.55 -26.39
N ILE A 18 32.00 23.83 -27.14
CA ILE A 18 32.78 22.68 -26.68
C ILE A 18 34.02 23.21 -25.94
N ALA A 19 33.86 23.49 -24.65
CA ALA A 19 34.97 23.73 -23.74
C ALA A 19 34.68 23.18 -22.33
N ASN A 20 34.12 21.96 -22.26
CA ASN A 20 34.40 20.95 -21.22
C ASN A 20 33.53 19.70 -21.49
N PRO A 21 34.07 18.48 -21.34
CA PRO A 21 33.48 17.30 -21.96
C PRO A 21 32.32 16.71 -21.17
N VAL A 22 31.19 16.58 -21.88
CA VAL A 22 30.28 15.42 -22.00
C VAL A 22 29.54 14.93 -20.74
N VAL A 23 28.23 15.22 -20.72
CA VAL A 23 27.20 14.49 -19.95
C VAL A 23 27.01 13.11 -20.60
N TYR A 24 27.67 12.06 -20.09
CA TYR A 24 27.56 10.69 -20.63
C TYR A 24 26.27 9.94 -20.22
N HIS A 25 25.32 10.60 -19.57
CA HIS A 25 24.07 9.94 -19.19
C HIS A 25 22.91 10.93 -19.16
N PHE A 26 22.21 11.07 -20.29
CA PHE A 26 20.88 11.65 -20.30
C PHE A 26 19.90 10.58 -19.84
N HIS A 27 19.33 10.74 -18.64
CA HIS A 27 18.28 9.86 -18.17
C HIS A 27 16.95 10.50 -18.57
N PRO A 28 16.36 10.15 -19.74
CA PRO A 28 15.19 10.85 -20.30
C PRO A 28 14.02 10.88 -19.31
N VAL A 29 13.85 9.82 -18.52
CA VAL A 29 12.84 9.78 -17.44
C VAL A 29 13.15 10.78 -16.33
N ALA A 30 14.41 11.01 -15.98
CA ALA A 30 14.77 12.00 -14.96
C ALA A 30 14.59 13.42 -15.50
N PHE A 31 14.94 13.65 -16.77
CA PHE A 31 14.70 14.92 -17.45
C PHE A 31 13.21 15.24 -17.59
N VAL A 32 12.39 14.30 -18.07
CA VAL A 32 10.93 14.49 -18.17
C VAL A 32 10.32 14.71 -16.78
N LYS A 33 10.73 13.93 -15.76
CA LYS A 33 10.32 14.18 -14.38
C LYS A 33 10.72 15.57 -13.90
N GLN A 34 11.92 16.04 -14.26
CA GLN A 34 12.37 17.39 -13.94
C GLN A 34 11.57 18.47 -14.68
N MET A 35 11.20 18.25 -15.94
CA MET A 35 10.36 19.19 -16.70
C MET A 35 8.91 19.22 -16.19
N MET A 36 8.34 18.08 -15.81
CA MET A 36 7.03 18.02 -15.15
C MET A 36 7.04 18.79 -13.82
N ARG A 37 8.13 18.68 -13.05
CA ARG A 37 8.33 19.46 -11.81
C ARG A 37 8.39 20.97 -12.05
N LEU A 38 8.88 21.43 -13.21
CA LEU A 38 8.91 22.85 -13.56
C LEU A 38 7.52 23.42 -13.94
N GLY A 39 6.53 22.57 -14.23
CA GLY A 39 5.19 22.98 -14.69
C GLY A 39 4.17 23.29 -13.60
N THR A 40 4.38 22.86 -12.35
CA THR A 40 3.45 23.10 -11.23
C THR A 40 4.23 23.31 -9.93
N ASN A 41 4.59 24.55 -9.63
CA ASN A 41 5.51 24.85 -8.53
C ASN A 41 4.76 25.09 -7.22
N TYR A 42 4.18 24.04 -6.65
CA TYR A 42 3.68 24.09 -5.28
C TYR A 42 4.85 23.99 -4.32
N ASP A 43 4.93 24.90 -3.35
CA ASP A 43 6.00 24.87 -2.35
C ASP A 43 6.06 23.55 -1.56
N VAL A 44 4.90 22.92 -1.34
CA VAL A 44 4.77 21.63 -0.67
C VAL A 44 3.73 20.75 -1.34
N ILE A 45 3.98 19.44 -1.32
CA ILE A 45 3.03 18.39 -1.72
C ILE A 45 2.74 17.45 -0.54
N PHE A 46 1.63 16.73 -0.60
CA PHE A 46 1.25 15.77 0.42
C PHE A 46 2.25 14.60 0.47
N PRO A 47 2.59 14.08 1.66
CA PRO A 47 3.61 13.05 1.80
C PRO A 47 3.15 11.66 1.33
N LEU A 48 1.88 11.48 0.96
CA LEU A 48 1.32 10.24 0.42
C LEU A 48 0.75 10.50 -0.98
N ASP A 49 0.93 9.55 -1.90
CA ASP A 49 0.36 9.61 -3.27
C ASP A 49 -1.16 9.41 -3.29
N ILE A 50 -1.73 8.98 -2.16
CA ILE A 50 -3.15 8.70 -1.97
C ILE A 50 -3.66 9.40 -0.72
N LYS A 51 -4.96 9.71 -0.71
CA LYS A 51 -5.62 10.26 0.47
C LYS A 51 -5.50 9.29 1.65
N PRO A 52 -5.25 9.78 2.88
CA PRO A 52 -5.25 8.93 4.08
C PRO A 52 -6.57 8.17 4.22
N GLN A 53 -6.53 6.99 4.82
CA GLN A 53 -7.72 6.19 5.09
C GLN A 53 -8.67 6.89 6.09
N ASN A 54 -8.11 7.66 7.01
CA ASN A 54 -8.87 8.50 7.95
C ASN A 54 -9.16 9.91 7.42
N ASP A 55 -9.32 10.05 6.10
CA ASP A 55 -9.70 11.30 5.43
C ASP A 55 -11.22 11.53 5.40
N LYS A 56 -11.64 12.70 4.92
CA LYS A 56 -13.06 13.09 4.81
C LYS A 56 -13.84 12.04 4.03
N ASN A 57 -15.09 11.82 4.44
CA ASN A 57 -16.06 10.93 3.78
C ASN A 57 -15.69 9.44 3.81
N ASN A 58 -14.71 9.03 4.63
CA ASN A 58 -14.43 7.62 4.86
C ASN A 58 -15.03 7.17 6.19
N SER A 59 -16.26 6.63 6.14
CA SER A 59 -16.98 6.25 7.36
C SER A 59 -16.25 5.21 8.19
N THR A 60 -15.43 4.37 7.54
CA THR A 60 -14.60 3.29 8.13
C THR A 60 -13.77 3.78 9.31
N TYR A 61 -13.39 5.07 9.32
CA TYR A 61 -12.51 5.67 10.30
C TYR A 61 -13.14 6.86 11.06
N ASN A 62 -14.47 6.92 11.16
CA ASN A 62 -15.17 7.96 11.92
C ASN A 62 -14.61 8.15 13.34
N GLY A 63 -14.37 9.39 13.73
CA GLY A 63 -13.78 9.78 15.01
C GLY A 63 -12.26 9.62 15.09
N LYS A 64 -11.58 9.37 13.97
CA LYS A 64 -10.12 9.26 13.83
C LYS A 64 -9.55 10.20 12.78
N GLU A 65 -10.33 11.18 12.37
CA GLU A 65 -10.04 12.07 11.26
C GLU A 65 -8.71 12.80 11.49
N TRP A 66 -7.78 12.69 10.53
CA TRP A 66 -6.47 13.31 10.64
C TRP A 66 -6.54 14.84 10.62
N TYR A 67 -7.62 15.42 10.10
CA TYR A 67 -7.85 16.87 9.96
C TYR A 67 -8.71 17.46 11.09
N ALA A 68 -9.12 16.66 12.09
CA ALA A 68 -9.92 17.15 13.20
C ALA A 68 -9.15 18.14 14.08
N SER A 69 -9.87 18.88 14.93
CA SER A 69 -9.28 19.82 15.89
C SER A 69 -8.19 19.16 16.74
N ALA A 70 -7.17 19.91 17.11
CA ALA A 70 -6.11 19.43 18.00
C ALA A 70 -6.72 18.81 19.27
N GLU A 71 -6.07 17.76 19.77
CA GLU A 71 -6.46 16.97 20.95
C GLU A 71 -7.81 16.23 20.89
N SER A 72 -8.62 16.45 19.84
CA SER A 72 -9.98 15.91 19.75
C SER A 72 -10.05 14.38 19.65
N ASN A 73 -9.03 13.74 19.08
CA ASN A 73 -9.01 12.29 18.94
C ASN A 73 -7.57 11.75 18.92
N GLY A 74 -7.45 10.42 18.94
CA GLY A 74 -6.15 9.75 18.99
C GLY A 74 -5.16 10.22 17.92
N THR A 75 -5.59 10.49 16.70
CA THR A 75 -4.69 10.78 15.57
C THR A 75 -4.22 12.22 15.52
N THR A 76 -4.74 13.12 16.35
CA THR A 76 -4.43 14.56 16.27
C THR A 76 -3.30 14.97 17.20
N PHE A 77 -2.64 16.08 16.86
CA PHE A 77 -1.59 16.68 17.68
C PHE A 77 -2.13 17.05 19.07
N GLY A 78 -1.34 16.88 20.13
CA GLY A 78 -1.74 17.20 21.50
C GLY A 78 -2.76 16.22 22.12
N ALA A 79 -3.16 15.15 21.43
CA ALA A 79 -4.02 14.14 22.02
C ALA A 79 -3.35 13.49 23.24
N SER A 80 -4.12 13.31 24.31
CA SER A 80 -3.63 12.68 25.55
C SER A 80 -3.20 11.22 25.31
N ARG A 81 -2.09 10.82 25.93
CA ARG A 81 -1.51 9.48 25.92
C ARG A 81 -1.10 9.09 27.33
N ASP A 82 -0.99 7.79 27.59
CA ASP A 82 -0.53 7.26 28.87
C ASP A 82 -1.29 7.87 30.07
N LYS A 83 -2.63 7.96 29.97
CA LYS A 83 -3.52 8.60 30.96
C LYS A 83 -3.15 10.08 31.25
N GLY A 84 -2.63 10.80 30.27
CA GLY A 84 -2.24 12.22 30.40
C GLY A 84 -0.76 12.46 30.65
N ALA A 85 0.04 11.40 30.87
CA ALA A 85 1.48 11.54 31.10
C ALA A 85 2.28 11.94 29.86
N ARG A 86 1.69 11.82 28.66
CA ARG A 86 2.30 12.24 27.39
C ARG A 86 1.24 12.85 26.47
N LYS A 87 1.66 13.73 25.58
CA LYS A 87 0.88 14.29 24.48
C LYS A 87 1.38 13.77 23.14
N HIS A 88 0.46 13.62 22.19
CA HIS A 88 0.76 13.14 20.84
C HIS A 88 1.53 14.20 20.04
N ALA A 89 2.71 13.84 19.51
CA ALA A 89 3.70 14.77 18.96
C ALA A 89 3.49 15.09 17.46
N GLY A 90 2.44 14.56 16.85
CA GLY A 90 2.24 14.68 15.41
C GLY A 90 0.79 14.41 15.03
N ARG A 91 0.57 14.18 13.74
CA ARG A 91 -0.70 13.67 13.21
C ARG A 91 -0.49 12.30 12.58
N ASP A 92 -1.40 11.37 12.84
CA ASP A 92 -1.37 10.02 12.28
C ASP A 92 -2.20 9.97 10.99
N LEU A 93 -1.52 9.78 9.86
CA LEU A 93 -2.16 9.59 8.56
C LEU A 93 -2.32 8.09 8.32
N TYR A 94 -3.52 7.56 8.48
CA TYR A 94 -3.76 6.13 8.32
C TYR A 94 -3.57 5.71 6.86
N ALA A 95 -2.83 4.63 6.65
CA ALA A 95 -2.65 4.05 5.34
C ALA A 95 -2.10 2.62 5.47
N SER A 96 -2.30 1.82 4.43
CA SER A 96 -1.87 0.43 4.43
C SER A 96 -0.34 0.32 4.41
N TRP A 97 0.23 -0.73 5.01
CA TRP A 97 1.67 -0.95 5.00
C TRP A 97 2.20 -1.05 3.56
N GLY A 98 3.41 -0.57 3.31
CA GLY A 98 3.96 -0.55 1.95
C GLY A 98 3.54 0.65 1.11
N THR A 99 2.58 1.47 1.54
CA THR A 99 2.21 2.72 0.84
C THR A 99 3.45 3.62 0.69
N PRO A 100 3.78 4.10 -0.52
CA PRO A 100 4.89 5.03 -0.74
C PRO A 100 4.74 6.34 0.02
N ILE A 101 5.88 6.85 0.51
CA ILE A 101 5.99 8.16 1.15
C ILE A 101 6.89 9.05 0.28
N ARG A 102 6.47 10.29 0.08
CA ARG A 102 7.15 11.32 -0.71
C ARG A 102 7.77 12.41 0.15
N ALA A 103 8.91 12.94 -0.29
CA ALA A 103 9.43 14.19 0.25
C ALA A 103 8.46 15.34 -0.09
N MET A 104 7.99 16.07 0.93
CA MET A 104 7.00 17.15 0.73
C MET A 104 7.56 18.36 -0.01
N ALA A 105 8.87 18.59 0.05
CA ALA A 105 9.58 19.66 -0.63
C ALA A 105 11.04 19.23 -0.86
N ASP A 106 11.81 20.05 -1.56
CA ASP A 106 13.26 19.92 -1.60
C ASP A 106 13.85 19.98 -0.18
N GLY A 107 14.96 19.31 0.05
CA GLY A 107 15.57 19.29 1.37
C GLY A 107 16.81 18.42 1.49
N GLU A 108 17.23 18.23 2.74
CA GLU A 108 18.34 17.36 3.11
C GLU A 108 17.92 16.44 4.25
N VAL A 109 18.27 15.16 4.15
CA VAL A 109 18.00 14.18 5.21
C VAL A 109 18.92 14.48 6.39
N ILE A 110 18.35 14.84 7.53
CA ILE A 110 19.09 15.24 8.73
C ILE A 110 19.21 14.11 9.75
N GLU A 111 18.31 13.12 9.69
CA GLU A 111 18.31 11.92 10.54
C GLU A 111 17.59 10.78 9.83
N MET A 112 18.07 9.57 10.04
CA MET A 112 17.30 8.37 9.75
C MET A 112 17.67 7.26 10.73
N THR A 113 16.67 6.47 11.12
CA THR A 113 16.86 5.25 11.90
C THR A 113 16.01 4.15 11.31
N ARG A 114 16.60 2.99 10.99
CA ARG A 114 15.86 1.88 10.38
C ARG A 114 15.00 1.10 11.39
N ASN A 115 15.41 1.07 12.65
CA ASN A 115 14.69 0.39 13.73
C ASN A 115 14.54 1.35 14.91
N TRP A 116 13.36 1.94 15.09
CA TRP A 116 13.13 2.97 16.09
C TRP A 116 12.10 2.54 17.15
N PHE A 117 10.86 2.30 16.76
CA PHE A 117 9.76 1.92 17.63
C PHE A 117 9.02 0.75 16.99
N ASN A 118 8.64 -0.30 17.72
CA ASN A 118 7.77 -1.37 17.19
C ASN A 118 8.22 -1.96 15.83
N ASN A 119 9.53 -2.06 15.60
CA ASN A 119 10.18 -2.50 14.35
C ASN A 119 9.90 -1.66 13.11
N VAL A 120 9.50 -0.40 13.30
CA VAL A 120 9.42 0.60 12.24
C VAL A 120 10.50 1.67 12.43
N GLY A 121 10.92 2.27 11.32
CA GLY A 121 11.93 3.29 11.25
C GLY A 121 11.37 4.71 11.23
N VAL A 122 12.26 5.65 11.00
CA VAL A 122 11.98 7.07 10.87
C VAL A 122 12.99 7.73 9.94
N ILE A 123 12.54 8.72 9.17
CA ILE A 123 13.39 9.62 8.40
C ILE A 123 12.97 11.06 8.70
N SER A 124 13.93 11.94 8.98
CA SER A 124 13.71 13.37 9.22
C SER A 124 14.41 14.17 8.13
N ILE A 125 13.73 15.17 7.58
CA ILE A 125 14.22 15.98 6.46
C ILE A 125 14.06 17.46 6.82
N ALA A 126 15.16 18.22 6.69
CA ALA A 126 15.12 19.68 6.69
C ALA A 126 14.76 20.13 5.28
N HIS A 127 13.56 20.67 5.14
CA HIS A 127 13.03 21.15 3.88
C HIS A 127 13.32 22.63 3.67
N LYS A 128 13.52 22.99 2.40
CA LYS A 128 13.58 24.38 1.94
C LYS A 128 12.75 24.49 0.66
N THR A 129 11.65 25.23 0.73
CA THR A 129 10.77 25.44 -0.42
C THR A 129 11.37 26.43 -1.41
N THR A 130 10.81 26.47 -2.61
CA THR A 130 11.14 27.47 -3.64
C THR A 130 10.89 28.91 -3.19
N SER A 131 9.84 29.15 -2.38
CA SER A 131 9.59 30.46 -1.75
C SER A 131 10.54 30.81 -0.61
N GLY A 132 11.44 29.89 -0.22
CA GLY A 132 12.42 30.09 0.84
C GLY A 132 11.95 29.72 2.24
N ARG A 133 10.74 29.17 2.42
CA ARG A 133 10.30 28.62 3.70
C ARG A 133 11.20 27.46 4.10
N LYS A 134 11.56 27.40 5.38
CA LYS A 134 12.39 26.34 5.95
C LYS A 134 11.68 25.72 7.14
N PHE A 135 11.58 24.41 7.14
CA PHE A 135 10.93 23.64 8.19
C PHE A 135 11.52 22.23 8.23
N ILE A 136 11.19 21.47 9.26
CA ILE A 136 11.57 20.07 9.34
C ILE A 136 10.34 19.19 9.47
N CYS A 137 10.35 18.10 8.70
CA CYS A 137 9.36 17.04 8.80
C CYS A 137 10.02 15.76 9.28
N ARG A 138 9.43 15.12 10.29
CA ARG A 138 9.79 13.75 10.72
C ARG A 138 8.71 12.80 10.23
N TYR A 139 9.11 11.89 9.36
CA TYR A 139 8.29 10.84 8.78
C TYR A 139 8.51 9.56 9.59
N GLY A 140 7.67 9.33 10.59
CA GLY A 140 7.75 8.19 11.50
C GLY A 140 6.96 6.98 11.03
N GLU A 141 7.25 5.84 11.65
CA GLU A 141 6.58 4.56 11.39
C GLU A 141 6.77 4.02 9.97
N VAL A 142 7.93 4.28 9.38
CA VAL A 142 8.28 3.82 8.03
C VAL A 142 8.87 2.40 8.05
N ASP A 143 8.79 1.66 6.95
CA ASP A 143 9.55 0.41 6.79
C ASP A 143 11.03 0.77 6.67
N GLY A 144 11.80 0.46 7.71
CA GLY A 144 13.23 0.77 7.78
C GLY A 144 14.06 0.16 6.64
N SER A 145 13.61 -0.95 6.04
CA SER A 145 14.28 -1.56 4.88
C SER A 145 14.03 -0.79 3.58
N SER A 146 12.96 0.00 3.52
CA SER A 146 12.57 0.80 2.36
C SER A 146 13.14 2.22 2.33
N ILE A 147 13.81 2.66 3.40
CA ILE A 147 14.38 4.02 3.46
C ILE A 147 15.44 4.17 2.36
N ALA A 148 15.16 5.08 1.41
CA ALA A 148 15.93 5.27 0.19
C ALA A 148 17.17 6.16 0.36
N PHE A 149 17.13 7.07 1.33
CA PHE A 149 18.18 8.07 1.54
C PHE A 149 18.88 7.90 2.90
N LYS A 150 20.15 8.30 2.94
CA LYS A 150 20.98 8.39 4.15
C LYS A 150 21.08 9.83 4.61
N LYS A 151 21.45 10.02 5.88
CA LYS A 151 21.75 11.34 6.45
C LYS A 151 22.78 12.09 5.59
N GLY A 152 22.54 13.38 5.36
CA GLY A 152 23.34 14.29 4.53
C GLY A 152 22.98 14.28 3.04
N GLN A 153 22.13 13.35 2.58
CA GLN A 153 21.73 13.32 1.18
C GLN A 153 20.60 14.31 0.91
N LYS A 154 20.65 14.95 -0.26
CA LYS A 154 19.59 15.83 -0.73
C LYS A 154 18.43 15.03 -1.30
N VAL A 155 17.23 15.52 -1.08
CA VAL A 155 15.99 15.04 -1.68
C VAL A 155 15.35 16.17 -2.46
N MET A 156 14.63 15.81 -3.51
CA MET A 156 13.75 16.71 -4.23
C MET A 156 12.30 16.45 -3.84
N GLN A 157 11.45 17.46 -3.99
CA GLN A 157 10.00 17.31 -3.84
C GLN A 157 9.49 16.13 -4.69
N GLY A 158 8.67 15.26 -4.09
CA GLY A 158 8.11 14.08 -4.75
C GLY A 158 9.06 12.87 -4.86
N ASP A 159 10.30 12.97 -4.38
CA ASP A 159 11.17 11.81 -4.29
C ASP A 159 10.56 10.76 -3.36
N PHE A 160 10.68 9.48 -3.75
CA PHE A 160 10.32 8.36 -2.88
C PHE A 160 11.33 8.27 -1.72
N ILE A 161 10.87 8.47 -0.48
CA ILE A 161 11.77 8.46 0.68
C ILE A 161 11.72 7.16 1.48
N ALA A 162 10.54 6.54 1.59
CA ALA A 162 10.31 5.28 2.27
C ALA A 162 8.90 4.75 1.96
N ARG A 163 8.53 3.62 2.55
CA ARG A 163 7.15 3.09 2.62
C ARG A 163 6.63 3.13 4.05
N ILE A 164 5.32 3.13 4.23
CA ILE A 164 4.70 2.90 5.53
C ILE A 164 5.10 1.53 6.07
N GLY A 165 5.55 1.50 7.32
CA GLY A 165 5.99 0.29 8.01
C GLY A 165 4.82 -0.56 8.48
N PHE A 166 5.11 -1.83 8.74
CA PHE A 166 4.16 -2.72 9.40
C PHE A 166 4.40 -2.65 10.91
N LEU A 167 3.46 -2.07 11.65
CA LEU A 167 3.61 -1.85 13.08
C LEU A 167 3.41 -3.14 13.89
N LYS A 168 4.36 -3.44 14.77
CA LYS A 168 4.33 -4.61 15.66
C LYS A 168 4.29 -4.18 17.12
N TYR A 169 3.20 -4.47 17.84
CA TYR A 169 3.06 -4.07 19.25
C TYR A 169 3.44 -5.19 20.23
N PRO A 170 3.83 -4.90 21.48
CA PRO A 170 4.00 -5.96 22.47
C PRO A 170 2.65 -6.62 22.86
N GLY A 171 2.65 -7.93 23.17
CA GLY A 171 1.48 -8.65 23.71
C GLY A 171 0.93 -9.77 22.82
N LYS A 172 -0.31 -10.24 23.11
CA LYS A 172 -0.94 -11.42 22.47
C LYS A 172 -1.07 -11.35 20.93
N ASN A 173 -0.89 -10.18 20.32
CA ASN A 173 -1.00 -9.97 18.87
C ASN A 173 0.24 -9.25 18.32
N LYS A 174 1.44 -9.68 18.73
CA LYS A 174 2.64 -8.89 18.49
C LYS A 174 3.01 -8.65 17.04
N ASP A 175 2.57 -9.54 16.17
CA ASP A 175 2.79 -9.45 14.72
C ASP A 175 1.60 -8.77 14.00
N MET A 176 0.86 -7.91 14.69
CA MET A 176 -0.26 -7.15 14.12
C MET A 176 -0.22 -5.67 14.49
N PRO A 177 -0.77 -4.80 13.62
CA PRO A 177 -0.96 -3.40 13.93
C PRO A 177 -1.97 -3.17 15.06
N PRO A 178 -1.98 -1.96 15.65
CA PRO A 178 -2.83 -1.64 16.78
C PRO A 178 -4.29 -1.62 16.35
N ILE A 179 -5.16 -2.03 17.29
CA ILE A 179 -6.60 -1.98 17.12
C ILE A 179 -7.06 -0.52 17.29
N GLN A 180 -7.80 -0.03 16.31
CA GLN A 180 -8.48 1.26 16.32
C GLN A 180 -9.95 1.07 16.73
N SER A 181 -10.33 1.67 17.85
CA SER A 181 -11.69 1.68 18.38
C SER A 181 -12.48 2.89 17.84
N PRO A 182 -13.82 2.78 17.64
CA PRO A 182 -14.70 1.72 18.14
C PRO A 182 -14.90 0.51 17.21
N ARG A 183 -14.48 0.56 15.94
CA ARG A 183 -14.73 -0.54 14.97
C ARG A 183 -13.80 -1.75 15.10
N GLY A 184 -12.76 -1.68 15.94
CA GLY A 184 -11.84 -2.80 16.13
C GLY A 184 -10.87 -3.03 14.97
N LEU A 185 -10.69 -2.03 14.09
CA LEU A 185 -9.90 -2.15 12.86
C LEU A 185 -8.41 -2.11 13.16
N ARG A 186 -7.61 -2.96 12.52
CA ARG A 186 -6.15 -2.89 12.63
C ARG A 186 -5.56 -2.11 11.47
N THR A 187 -4.89 -0.99 11.75
CA THR A 187 -4.36 -0.09 10.71
C THR A 187 -2.90 0.28 10.95
N ASN A 188 -2.17 0.51 9.86
CA ASN A 188 -0.87 1.18 9.90
C ASN A 188 -1.06 2.68 9.59
N MET A 189 0.00 3.47 9.75
CA MET A 189 -0.04 4.91 9.54
C MET A 189 1.35 5.48 9.28
N LEU A 190 1.38 6.69 8.73
CA LEU A 190 2.52 7.59 8.79
C LEU A 190 2.33 8.50 10.03
N HIS A 191 3.22 8.38 11.01
CA HIS A 191 3.28 9.33 12.12
C HIS A 191 4.06 10.56 11.68
N PHE A 192 3.38 11.69 11.49
CA PHE A 192 3.97 12.88 10.89
C PHE A 192 4.17 13.99 11.94
N GLU A 193 5.41 14.40 12.17
CA GLU A 193 5.75 15.53 13.04
C GLU A 193 6.31 16.70 12.24
N PHE A 194 6.02 17.91 12.72
CA PHE A 194 6.40 19.16 12.07
C PHE A 194 7.06 20.11 13.05
N TYR A 195 8.21 20.66 12.64
CA TYR A 195 8.98 21.64 13.40
C TYR A 195 9.12 22.91 12.56
N SER A 196 8.69 24.04 13.13
CA SER A 196 8.56 25.30 12.40
C SER A 196 9.90 25.98 12.10
N ASN A 197 10.98 25.65 12.82
CA ASN A 197 12.31 26.18 12.58
C ASN A 197 13.17 25.20 11.77
N GLY A 198 13.27 25.39 10.45
CA GLY A 198 14.16 24.59 9.60
C GLY A 198 15.62 25.04 9.53
N GLU A 199 16.01 26.15 10.17
CA GLU A 199 17.37 26.70 10.08
C GLU A 199 18.40 25.90 10.86
N THR A 200 18.00 25.32 11.99
CA THR A 200 18.89 24.55 12.86
C THR A 200 18.34 23.13 13.05
N HIS A 201 19.21 22.14 12.99
CA HIS A 201 18.83 20.72 13.10
C HIS A 201 19.86 19.87 13.85
N ALA A 202 20.68 20.48 14.71
CA ALA A 202 21.69 19.79 15.51
C ALA A 202 21.11 18.80 16.53
N ASP A 203 19.90 19.07 17.04
CA ASP A 203 19.29 18.32 18.15
C ASP A 203 18.22 17.31 17.75
N ILE A 204 18.05 17.05 16.44
CA ILE A 204 17.11 16.03 15.98
C ILE A 204 17.74 14.63 16.14
N GLY A 205 17.00 13.70 16.75
CA GLY A 205 17.38 12.29 16.76
C GLY A 205 17.93 11.67 18.04
N VAL A 206 17.56 12.22 19.20
CA VAL A 206 17.90 11.60 20.49
C VAL A 206 16.63 11.31 21.30
N ASN A 207 16.43 10.03 21.62
CA ASN A 207 15.41 9.56 22.56
C ASN A 207 15.86 9.94 23.99
N LEU A 208 15.52 11.14 24.44
CA LEU A 208 15.68 11.57 25.82
C LEU A 208 14.49 12.45 26.21
N SER A 209 14.06 12.31 27.46
CA SER A 209 12.96 13.08 28.03
C SER A 209 13.20 14.57 27.93
N SER A 210 12.39 15.27 27.13
CA SER A 210 12.02 16.63 27.47
C SER A 210 10.70 17.04 26.82
N ASN A 211 9.93 17.81 27.58
CA ASN A 211 8.51 18.19 27.42
C ASN A 211 7.48 17.03 27.33
N ILE A 212 6.21 17.40 27.42
CA ILE A 212 5.05 16.49 27.41
C ILE A 212 4.92 15.66 26.12
N TYR A 213 5.59 16.06 25.04
CA TYR A 213 5.67 15.33 23.77
C TYR A 213 6.84 14.34 23.69
N ARG A 214 7.77 14.38 24.68
CA ARG A 214 9.04 13.66 24.68
C ARG A 214 9.91 14.02 23.47
N ARG A 215 10.05 15.32 23.20
CA ARG A 215 10.89 15.86 22.11
C ARG A 215 11.80 16.95 22.67
N LYS A 216 13.06 16.93 22.24
CA LYS A 216 14.06 17.92 22.69
C LYS A 216 13.75 19.35 22.25
N ARG A 217 13.18 19.47 21.05
CA ARG A 217 12.89 20.75 20.42
C ARG A 217 11.56 21.34 20.90
N THR A 218 11.53 22.65 21.06
CA THR A 218 10.35 23.43 21.52
C THR A 218 9.52 23.99 20.37
N ASP A 219 10.04 24.00 19.15
CA ASP A 219 9.36 24.48 17.94
C ASP A 219 8.52 23.39 17.24
N LEU A 220 8.32 22.25 17.91
CA LEU A 220 7.32 21.26 17.52
C LEU A 220 5.93 21.90 17.57
N THR A 221 5.21 21.86 16.46
CA THR A 221 3.86 22.43 16.37
C THR A 221 2.94 21.51 15.58
N ASP A 222 1.63 21.80 15.66
CA ASP A 222 0.61 21.02 14.97
C ASP A 222 0.85 21.04 13.44
N PRO A 223 1.04 19.88 12.79
CA PRO A 223 1.23 19.80 11.34
C PRO A 223 0.00 20.17 10.49
N LEU A 224 -1.16 20.47 11.09
CA LEU A 224 -2.43 20.60 10.37
C LEU A 224 -2.36 21.54 9.16
N GLU A 225 -1.82 22.74 9.33
CA GLU A 225 -1.88 23.77 8.28
C GLU A 225 -0.98 23.42 7.08
N ILE A 226 0.24 22.93 7.33
CA ILE A 226 1.12 22.47 6.23
C ILE A 226 0.53 21.22 5.54
N LEU A 227 -0.10 20.32 6.28
CA LEU A 227 -0.75 19.14 5.69
C LEU A 227 -2.00 19.51 4.86
N LYS A 228 -2.78 20.51 5.27
CA LYS A 228 -3.90 21.04 4.47
C LYS A 228 -3.40 21.67 3.17
N GLU A 229 -2.40 22.55 3.25
CA GLU A 229 -1.80 23.17 2.07
C GLU A 229 -1.29 22.09 1.09
N ALA A 230 -0.53 21.13 1.61
CA ALA A 230 -0.01 20.01 0.86
C ALA A 230 -1.11 19.12 0.25
N TYR A 231 -2.21 18.89 0.99
CA TYR A 231 -3.37 18.13 0.53
C TYR A 231 -4.07 18.82 -0.63
N GLU A 232 -4.35 20.12 -0.51
CA GLU A 232 -4.94 20.92 -1.58
C GLU A 232 -4.07 20.87 -2.83
N ASN A 233 -2.77 21.08 -2.66
CA ASN A 233 -1.82 21.07 -3.77
C ASN A 233 -1.80 19.70 -4.47
N SER A 234 -1.77 18.60 -3.72
CA SER A 234 -1.66 17.25 -4.30
C SER A 234 -2.96 16.65 -4.82
N PHE A 235 -4.10 16.92 -4.19
CA PHE A 235 -5.35 16.19 -4.50
C PHE A 235 -6.45 17.06 -5.11
N GLU A 236 -6.38 18.38 -4.96
CA GLU A 236 -7.42 19.29 -5.44
C GLU A 236 -6.91 20.11 -6.64
N LYS A 237 -5.70 20.68 -6.53
CA LYS A 237 -5.12 21.55 -7.56
C LYS A 237 -4.34 20.77 -8.62
N ALA A 238 -3.41 19.90 -8.23
CA ALA A 238 -2.58 19.14 -9.17
C ALA A 238 -3.35 18.07 -9.97
N GLN A 239 -4.56 17.69 -9.53
CA GLN A 239 -5.36 16.58 -10.07
C GLN A 239 -4.49 15.37 -10.47
N PRO A 240 -4.09 14.54 -9.49
CA PRO A 240 -3.07 13.52 -9.72
C PRO A 240 -3.49 12.56 -10.84
N GLU A 241 -2.50 12.05 -11.57
CA GLU A 241 -2.75 11.05 -12.61
C GLU A 241 -3.62 9.93 -12.05
N LYS A 242 -4.81 9.78 -12.66
CA LYS A 242 -5.72 8.71 -12.29
C LYS A 242 -5.10 7.38 -12.73
N PRO A 243 -5.30 6.29 -11.97
CA PRO A 243 -4.91 4.96 -12.44
C PRO A 243 -5.45 4.70 -13.84
N ASN A 244 -4.64 4.08 -14.70
CA ASN A 244 -5.09 3.68 -16.03
C ASN A 244 -6.13 2.56 -15.89
N ARG A 245 -7.42 2.93 -15.88
CA ARG A 245 -8.53 2.01 -15.75
C ARG A 245 -9.09 1.65 -17.12
N VAL A 246 -9.18 0.35 -17.37
CA VAL A 246 -9.73 -0.21 -18.60
C VAL A 246 -10.99 -1.01 -18.30
N ASP A 247 -11.74 -1.37 -19.33
CA ASP A 247 -12.87 -2.28 -19.19
C ASP A 247 -12.41 -3.58 -18.51
N ILE A 248 -13.07 -3.93 -17.40
CA ILE A 248 -12.77 -5.11 -16.59
C ILE A 248 -12.92 -6.42 -17.36
N GLN A 249 -13.70 -6.46 -18.45
CA GLN A 249 -13.82 -7.66 -19.27
C GLN A 249 -12.50 -8.05 -19.94
N ASN A 250 -11.65 -7.04 -20.20
CA ASN A 250 -10.32 -7.20 -20.79
C ASN A 250 -9.24 -7.56 -19.76
N LEU A 251 -9.58 -7.57 -18.46
CA LEU A 251 -8.64 -7.90 -17.40
C LEU A 251 -8.66 -9.40 -17.09
N ARG A 252 -7.48 -9.89 -16.74
CA ARG A 252 -7.18 -11.20 -16.16
C ARG A 252 -6.19 -10.98 -15.03
N THR A 253 -6.09 -11.91 -14.09
CA THR A 253 -5.13 -11.81 -13.00
C THR A 253 -3.72 -11.74 -13.58
N SER A 254 -2.96 -10.70 -13.25
CA SER A 254 -1.60 -10.54 -13.76
C SER A 254 -0.64 -11.54 -13.10
N ASP A 255 0.55 -11.73 -13.68
CA ASP A 255 1.59 -12.56 -13.06
C ASP A 255 1.99 -12.04 -11.68
N LYS A 256 2.01 -10.71 -11.47
CA LYS A 256 2.24 -10.13 -10.14
C LYS A 256 1.12 -10.46 -9.17
N GLY A 257 -0.14 -10.45 -9.65
CA GLY A 257 -1.30 -10.87 -8.87
C GLY A 257 -1.25 -12.34 -8.48
N ILE A 258 -0.81 -13.20 -9.41
CA ILE A 258 -0.61 -14.64 -9.17
C ILE A 258 0.46 -14.86 -8.11
N GLU A 259 1.65 -14.26 -8.25
CA GLU A 259 2.73 -14.37 -7.26
C GLU A 259 2.31 -13.87 -5.88
N PHE A 260 1.50 -12.81 -5.84
CA PHE A 260 0.91 -12.32 -4.60
C PHE A 260 -0.05 -13.32 -3.96
N ILE A 261 -0.92 -13.97 -4.73
CA ILE A 261 -1.85 -14.98 -4.21
C ILE A 261 -1.06 -16.19 -3.71
N LYS A 262 -0.06 -16.67 -4.48
CA LYS A 262 0.85 -17.75 -4.07
C LYS A 262 1.51 -17.47 -2.72
N LEU A 263 1.95 -16.24 -2.48
CA LEU A 263 2.57 -15.83 -1.23
C LEU A 263 1.65 -16.10 -0.01
N PHE A 264 0.33 -15.90 -0.16
CA PHE A 264 -0.64 -16.10 0.93
C PHE A 264 -1.20 -17.52 1.02
N GLU A 265 -1.31 -18.26 -0.09
CA GLU A 265 -1.70 -19.67 -0.06
C GLU A 265 -0.58 -20.58 0.47
N GLY A 266 0.68 -20.16 0.27
CA GLY A 266 1.84 -20.93 0.70
C GLY A 266 2.12 -22.13 -0.20
N THR A 267 3.08 -22.97 0.20
CA THR A 267 3.44 -24.18 -0.57
C THR A 267 3.63 -25.38 0.35
N HIS A 268 3.26 -26.56 -0.15
CA HIS A 268 3.48 -27.84 0.50
C HIS A 268 4.32 -28.71 -0.43
N LYS A 269 5.65 -28.67 -0.28
CA LYS A 269 6.58 -29.34 -1.18
C LYS A 269 7.35 -30.49 -0.52
N SER A 270 7.58 -31.56 -1.27
CA SER A 270 8.51 -32.65 -0.94
C SER A 270 9.31 -33.02 -2.19
N GLY A 271 10.63 -33.12 -2.06
CA GLY A 271 11.52 -33.39 -3.20
C GLY A 271 11.40 -32.36 -4.35
N GLY A 272 11.10 -31.10 -4.02
CA GLY A 272 10.93 -30.02 -5.01
C GLY A 272 9.56 -29.96 -5.71
N LYS A 273 8.66 -30.93 -5.45
CA LYS A 273 7.32 -31.00 -6.02
C LYS A 273 6.26 -30.60 -5.01
N HIS A 274 5.16 -29.98 -5.46
CA HIS A 274 3.97 -29.76 -4.66
C HIS A 274 3.25 -31.09 -4.42
N VAL A 275 3.03 -31.43 -3.16
CA VAL A 275 2.40 -32.69 -2.74
C VAL A 275 1.04 -32.44 -2.11
N VAL A 276 0.18 -33.45 -2.14
CA VAL A 276 -1.15 -33.38 -1.54
C VAL A 276 -1.04 -33.23 -0.02
N TYR A 277 -1.83 -32.32 0.53
CA TYR A 277 -1.94 -32.04 1.96
C TYR A 277 -3.40 -31.89 2.39
N ASP A 278 -3.63 -31.89 3.70
CA ASP A 278 -4.95 -31.61 4.27
C ASP A 278 -5.06 -30.13 4.61
N ASP A 279 -6.10 -29.47 4.11
CA ASP A 279 -6.33 -28.03 4.35
C ASP A 279 -6.76 -27.68 5.78
N HIS A 280 -7.06 -28.69 6.60
CA HIS A 280 -7.49 -28.54 7.98
C HIS A 280 -6.80 -29.59 8.88
N PRO A 281 -6.31 -29.22 10.08
CA PRO A 281 -5.54 -30.14 10.93
C PRO A 281 -6.37 -31.29 11.51
N LYS A 282 -7.69 -31.13 11.60
CA LYS A 282 -8.61 -32.20 12.03
C LYS A 282 -9.10 -33.00 10.82
N LYS A 283 -8.80 -34.30 10.79
CA LYS A 283 -9.08 -35.20 9.65
C LYS A 283 -10.55 -35.20 9.23
N GLU A 284 -11.48 -35.12 10.19
CA GLU A 284 -12.93 -35.14 9.92
C GLU A 284 -13.46 -33.86 9.26
N LYS A 285 -12.64 -32.79 9.21
CA LYS A 285 -12.94 -31.53 8.50
C LYS A 285 -11.99 -31.27 7.33
N ALA A 286 -10.98 -32.12 7.17
CA ALA A 286 -9.93 -31.97 6.18
C ALA A 286 -10.43 -32.30 4.79
N LYS A 287 -9.93 -31.52 3.84
CA LYS A 287 -10.05 -31.77 2.42
C LYS A 287 -8.66 -31.90 1.82
N ALA A 288 -8.50 -32.85 0.91
CA ALA A 288 -7.26 -33.06 0.18
C ALA A 288 -7.06 -31.92 -0.82
N THR A 289 -5.91 -31.27 -0.74
CA THR A 289 -5.55 -30.06 -1.48
C THR A 289 -4.13 -30.18 -2.02
N ILE A 290 -3.83 -29.55 -3.15
CA ILE A 290 -2.49 -29.55 -3.77
C ILE A 290 -2.15 -28.16 -4.34
N GLY A 291 -0.86 -27.89 -4.55
CA GLY A 291 -0.39 -26.63 -5.12
C GLY A 291 -0.78 -25.44 -4.25
N TYR A 292 -1.34 -24.40 -4.87
CA TYR A 292 -1.75 -23.16 -4.22
C TYR A 292 -3.24 -23.17 -3.85
N GLY A 293 -3.64 -24.16 -3.03
CA GLY A 293 -5.02 -24.25 -2.54
C GLY A 293 -6.01 -24.96 -3.46
N HIS A 294 -5.54 -25.72 -4.46
CA HIS A 294 -6.41 -26.43 -5.39
C HIS A 294 -7.07 -27.65 -4.72
N LEU A 295 -8.40 -27.64 -4.64
CA LEU A 295 -9.18 -28.69 -3.99
C LEU A 295 -9.19 -29.98 -4.84
N VAL A 296 -8.55 -31.04 -4.33
CA VAL A 296 -8.52 -32.35 -4.98
C VAL A 296 -9.72 -33.21 -4.57
N SER A 297 -10.09 -33.20 -3.29
CA SER A 297 -11.20 -34.01 -2.80
C SER A 297 -11.83 -33.44 -1.53
N ASN A 298 -13.14 -33.64 -1.36
CA ASN A 298 -13.89 -33.21 -0.16
C ASN A 298 -13.68 -34.12 1.07
N THR A 299 -12.67 -34.99 1.04
CA THR A 299 -12.25 -35.83 2.16
C THR A 299 -10.75 -35.66 2.39
N HIS A 300 -10.30 -36.07 3.57
CA HIS A 300 -8.88 -36.14 3.94
C HIS A 300 -8.06 -36.95 2.93
N LYS A 301 -6.79 -36.60 2.74
CA LYS A 301 -5.90 -37.22 1.72
C LYS A 301 -5.79 -38.76 1.78
N ASP A 302 -5.81 -39.35 2.97
CA ASP A 302 -5.80 -40.82 3.15
C ASP A 302 -7.14 -41.49 2.76
N GLY A 303 -8.24 -40.72 2.70
CA GLY A 303 -9.59 -41.22 2.44
C GLY A 303 -10.05 -41.05 0.99
N VAL A 304 -9.15 -40.60 0.10
CA VAL A 304 -9.50 -40.35 -1.31
C VAL A 304 -9.74 -41.68 -2.02
N THR A 305 -10.95 -41.83 -2.54
CA THR A 305 -11.35 -42.95 -3.41
C THR A 305 -11.26 -42.50 -4.86
N TYR A 306 -10.59 -43.30 -5.69
CA TYR A 306 -10.44 -43.02 -7.12
C TYR A 306 -11.77 -43.33 -7.84
N LEU A 307 -12.23 -42.42 -8.69
CA LEU A 307 -13.34 -42.74 -9.59
C LEU A 307 -12.85 -43.74 -10.67
N ASN A 308 -13.75 -44.59 -11.15
CA ASN A 308 -13.45 -45.47 -12.28
C ASN A 308 -12.99 -44.60 -13.46
N ASN A 309 -11.79 -44.89 -13.98
CA ASN A 309 -11.00 -44.18 -15.02
C ASN A 309 -9.71 -43.47 -14.56
N ASN A 310 -9.24 -43.65 -13.30
CA ASN A 310 -7.97 -43.07 -12.79
C ASN A 310 -7.91 -41.51 -12.73
N GLU A 311 -9.04 -40.83 -12.89
CA GLU A 311 -9.16 -39.39 -12.69
C GLU A 311 -9.71 -39.10 -11.29
N LEU A 312 -9.03 -38.23 -10.55
CA LEU A 312 -9.62 -37.62 -9.36
C LEU A 312 -10.50 -36.46 -9.80
N LYS A 313 -11.54 -36.14 -9.02
CA LYS A 313 -12.35 -34.95 -9.28
C LYS A 313 -11.43 -33.72 -9.37
N ASN A 314 -11.70 -32.84 -10.33
CA ASN A 314 -11.06 -31.52 -10.51
C ASN A 314 -9.72 -31.45 -11.27
N GLY A 315 -9.34 -32.46 -12.07
CA GLY A 315 -8.25 -32.31 -13.05
C GLY A 315 -6.86 -32.73 -12.55
N ILE A 316 -6.81 -33.56 -11.52
CA ILE A 316 -5.59 -34.21 -11.01
C ILE A 316 -5.63 -35.71 -11.35
N SER A 317 -4.57 -36.22 -11.97
CA SER A 317 -4.39 -37.65 -12.21
C SER A 317 -3.92 -38.39 -10.95
N LYS A 318 -4.14 -39.71 -10.89
CA LYS A 318 -3.58 -40.57 -9.84
C LYS A 318 -2.05 -40.47 -9.72
N THR A 319 -1.34 -40.27 -10.83
CA THR A 319 0.12 -40.11 -10.84
C THR A 319 0.54 -38.80 -10.19
N GLU A 320 -0.10 -37.68 -10.56
CA GLU A 320 0.15 -36.37 -9.94
C GLU A 320 -0.19 -36.37 -8.45
N TYR A 321 -1.28 -37.06 -8.07
CA TYR A 321 -1.66 -37.22 -6.67
C TYR A 321 -0.57 -37.90 -5.83
N ASN A 322 -0.03 -39.02 -6.32
CA ASN A 322 0.94 -39.82 -5.57
C ASN A 322 2.36 -39.23 -5.62
N ASN A 323 2.75 -38.66 -6.76
CA ASN A 323 4.13 -38.23 -7.02
C ASN A 323 4.35 -36.73 -6.85
N GLY A 324 3.28 -35.96 -6.64
CA GLY A 324 3.27 -34.51 -6.65
C GLY A 324 3.39 -33.91 -8.05
N ILE A 325 3.11 -32.61 -8.12
CA ILE A 325 3.17 -31.78 -9.33
C ILE A 325 4.36 -30.81 -9.26
N ASP A 326 4.90 -30.41 -10.41
CA ASP A 326 5.92 -29.38 -10.46
C ASP A 326 5.32 -27.96 -10.32
N GLU A 327 6.18 -26.94 -10.34
CA GLU A 327 5.75 -25.54 -10.21
C GLU A 327 4.86 -25.10 -11.38
N ASN A 328 5.20 -25.48 -12.61
CA ASN A 328 4.44 -25.10 -13.80
C ASN A 328 3.01 -25.66 -13.72
N ARG A 329 2.88 -26.93 -13.32
CA ARG A 329 1.57 -27.55 -13.16
C ARG A 329 0.78 -26.95 -11.99
N ALA A 330 1.43 -26.56 -10.90
CA ALA A 330 0.77 -25.82 -9.81
C ALA A 330 0.25 -24.44 -10.28
N ASP A 331 0.99 -23.77 -11.16
CA ASP A 331 0.60 -22.48 -11.75
C ASP A 331 -0.58 -22.62 -12.71
N GLU A 332 -0.60 -23.67 -13.52
CA GLU A 332 -1.75 -23.99 -14.38
C GLU A 332 -3.03 -24.18 -13.58
N LEU A 333 -2.96 -24.97 -12.49
CA LEU A 333 -4.11 -25.21 -11.60
C LEU A 333 -4.56 -23.91 -10.93
N LEU A 334 -3.62 -23.10 -10.43
CA LEU A 334 -3.96 -21.81 -9.82
C LEU A 334 -4.64 -20.89 -10.85
N ARG A 335 -4.11 -20.78 -12.07
CA ARG A 335 -4.76 -19.99 -13.14
C ARG A 335 -6.16 -20.49 -13.47
N GLN A 336 -6.36 -21.81 -13.49
CA GLN A 336 -7.67 -22.41 -13.70
C GLN A 336 -8.65 -22.03 -12.58
N ASP A 337 -8.24 -22.12 -11.31
CA ASP A 337 -9.08 -21.79 -10.17
C ASP A 337 -9.40 -20.29 -10.09
N LEU A 338 -8.44 -19.44 -10.49
CA LEU A 338 -8.63 -17.99 -10.51
C LEU A 338 -9.74 -17.55 -11.47
N VAL A 339 -10.06 -18.31 -12.51
CA VAL A 339 -11.18 -18.00 -13.43
C VAL A 339 -12.49 -17.80 -12.66
N THR A 340 -12.76 -18.61 -11.64
CA THR A 340 -13.96 -18.46 -10.80
C THR A 340 -13.93 -17.15 -10.01
N ALA A 341 -12.77 -16.81 -9.44
CA ALA A 341 -12.59 -15.58 -8.68
C ALA A 341 -12.71 -14.33 -9.57
N GLU A 342 -12.09 -14.34 -10.75
CA GLU A 342 -12.18 -13.30 -11.78
C GLU A 342 -13.62 -13.08 -12.24
N ASN A 343 -14.34 -14.16 -12.53
CA ASN A 343 -15.75 -14.08 -12.90
C ASN A 343 -16.61 -13.52 -11.77
N GLY A 344 -16.28 -13.81 -10.51
CA GLY A 344 -16.89 -13.17 -9.35
C GLY A 344 -16.68 -11.65 -9.35
N VAL A 345 -15.45 -11.18 -9.57
CA VAL A 345 -15.15 -9.74 -9.67
C VAL A 345 -15.95 -9.10 -10.80
N LYS A 346 -15.91 -9.67 -12.01
CA LYS A 346 -16.62 -9.16 -13.20
C LYS A 346 -18.14 -9.18 -13.06
N ARG A 347 -18.67 -10.10 -12.26
CA ARG A 347 -20.11 -10.18 -11.96
C ARG A 347 -20.56 -9.03 -11.08
N HIS A 348 -19.76 -8.61 -10.11
CA HIS A 348 -20.19 -7.68 -9.06
C HIS A 348 -19.68 -6.26 -9.25
N ILE A 349 -18.50 -6.07 -9.84
CA ILE A 349 -17.97 -4.77 -10.24
C ILE A 349 -18.31 -4.49 -11.69
N LYS A 350 -18.73 -3.27 -11.99
CA LYS A 350 -19.26 -2.83 -13.31
C LYS A 350 -18.59 -1.58 -13.85
N VAL A 351 -17.66 -1.01 -13.10
CA VAL A 351 -16.86 0.15 -13.52
C VAL A 351 -15.46 -0.32 -13.97
N PRO A 352 -14.77 0.46 -14.83
CA PRO A 352 -13.38 0.19 -15.22
C PRO A 352 -12.46 0.02 -14.01
N LEU A 353 -11.43 -0.82 -14.13
CA LEU A 353 -10.38 -1.00 -13.12
C LEU A 353 -9.01 -0.95 -13.78
N SER A 354 -8.01 -0.54 -13.01
CA SER A 354 -6.61 -0.78 -13.36
C SER A 354 -6.23 -2.23 -13.05
N GLN A 355 -5.12 -2.71 -13.63
CA GLN A 355 -4.67 -4.10 -13.45
C GLN A 355 -4.46 -4.47 -11.98
N ASN A 356 -3.86 -3.58 -11.18
CA ASN A 356 -3.62 -3.83 -9.75
C ASN A 356 -4.89 -3.78 -8.90
N GLU A 357 -5.84 -2.90 -9.24
CA GLU A 357 -7.15 -2.89 -8.59
C GLU A 357 -7.90 -4.22 -8.86
N PHE A 358 -7.83 -4.74 -10.09
CA PHE A 358 -8.42 -6.04 -10.44
C PHE A 358 -7.73 -7.20 -9.69
N ASP A 359 -6.41 -7.27 -9.70
CA ASP A 359 -5.65 -8.34 -9.02
C ASP A 359 -5.98 -8.42 -7.52
N ALA A 360 -6.07 -7.26 -6.83
CA ALA A 360 -6.40 -7.22 -5.41
C ALA A 360 -7.82 -7.75 -5.12
N LEU A 361 -8.80 -7.39 -5.95
CA LEU A 361 -10.16 -7.89 -5.83
C LEU A 361 -10.26 -9.38 -6.17
N VAL A 362 -9.46 -9.87 -7.13
CA VAL A 362 -9.37 -11.31 -7.42
C VAL A 362 -8.78 -12.06 -6.21
N SER A 363 -7.72 -11.56 -5.57
CA SER A 363 -7.18 -12.21 -4.36
C SER A 363 -8.23 -12.32 -3.25
N LEU A 364 -9.01 -11.26 -3.01
CA LEU A 364 -10.09 -11.29 -2.03
C LEU A 364 -11.18 -12.31 -2.43
N SER A 365 -11.57 -12.28 -3.69
CA SER A 365 -12.58 -13.16 -4.30
C SER A 365 -12.16 -14.63 -4.23
N PHE A 366 -10.90 -14.94 -4.50
CA PHE A 366 -10.30 -16.27 -4.35
C PHE A 366 -10.28 -16.72 -2.89
N ASN A 367 -9.84 -15.85 -1.97
CA ASN A 367 -9.74 -16.19 -0.55
C ASN A 367 -11.10 -16.37 0.15
N SER A 368 -12.08 -15.54 -0.20
CA SER A 368 -13.36 -15.46 0.51
C SER A 368 -14.50 -16.17 -0.22
N GLY A 369 -14.32 -16.47 -1.51
CA GLY A 369 -15.33 -16.98 -2.41
C GLY A 369 -15.91 -15.90 -3.34
N ALA A 370 -16.18 -16.29 -4.59
CA ALA A 370 -16.49 -15.39 -5.71
C ALA A 370 -17.64 -14.40 -5.47
N ASP A 371 -18.66 -14.80 -4.69
CA ASP A 371 -19.82 -13.95 -4.43
C ASP A 371 -19.67 -13.07 -3.18
N ARG A 372 -18.68 -13.32 -2.31
CA ARG A 372 -18.49 -12.51 -1.08
C ARG A 372 -18.11 -11.07 -1.36
N LEU A 373 -17.51 -10.81 -2.52
CA LEU A 373 -17.22 -9.45 -2.95
C LEU A 373 -18.50 -8.64 -3.16
N GLY A 374 -19.57 -9.28 -3.65
CA GLY A 374 -20.80 -8.61 -4.04
C GLY A 374 -21.99 -8.78 -3.11
N GLN A 375 -22.05 -9.88 -2.35
CA GLN A 375 -23.24 -10.27 -1.59
C GLN A 375 -22.97 -10.48 -0.10
N LYS A 376 -23.78 -9.84 0.74
CA LYS A 376 -23.75 -10.01 2.19
C LYS A 376 -24.33 -11.38 2.59
N LYS A 377 -23.91 -11.87 3.76
CA LYS A 377 -24.56 -13.02 4.41
C LYS A 377 -25.98 -12.60 4.82
N GLY A 378 -27.00 -13.17 4.18
CA GLY A 378 -28.41 -12.80 4.39
C GLY A 378 -29.05 -11.99 3.26
N GLY A 379 -28.31 -11.70 2.18
CA GLY A 379 -28.81 -11.00 1.00
C GLY A 379 -28.42 -9.52 0.93
N GLY A 380 -28.51 -8.96 -0.28
CA GLY A 380 -28.16 -7.57 -0.57
C GLY A 380 -26.68 -7.32 -0.84
N ASP A 381 -26.39 -6.12 -1.34
CA ASP A 381 -25.06 -5.72 -1.82
C ASP A 381 -24.10 -5.38 -0.67
N THR A 382 -22.83 -5.75 -0.82
CA THR A 382 -21.74 -5.31 0.06
C THR A 382 -21.43 -3.82 -0.13
N GLN A 383 -20.79 -3.19 0.86
CA GLN A 383 -20.29 -1.83 0.69
C GLN A 383 -19.14 -1.76 -0.31
N ILE A 384 -18.31 -2.81 -0.40
CA ILE A 384 -17.26 -2.96 -1.42
C ILE A 384 -17.86 -2.78 -2.82
N LYS A 385 -18.88 -3.58 -3.16
CA LYS A 385 -19.59 -3.49 -4.44
C LYS A 385 -20.22 -2.12 -4.64
N THR A 386 -20.91 -1.62 -3.63
CA THR A 386 -21.69 -0.37 -3.71
C THR A 386 -20.77 0.83 -3.98
N LEU A 387 -19.68 0.97 -3.23
CA LEU A 387 -18.77 2.11 -3.31
C LEU A 387 -17.91 2.06 -4.58
N ILE A 388 -17.33 0.89 -4.91
CA ILE A 388 -16.51 0.77 -6.13
C ILE A 388 -17.36 1.08 -7.36
N ASN A 389 -18.58 0.56 -7.46
CA ASN A 389 -19.47 0.84 -8.61
C ASN A 389 -19.96 2.29 -8.69
N LYS A 390 -19.88 3.06 -7.59
CA LYS A 390 -20.10 4.52 -7.59
C LYS A 390 -18.87 5.33 -7.97
N GLY A 391 -17.73 4.67 -8.24
CA GLY A 391 -16.45 5.32 -8.48
C GLY A 391 -15.70 5.71 -7.22
N GLU A 392 -16.16 5.30 -6.03
CA GLU A 392 -15.48 5.51 -4.76
C GLU A 392 -14.50 4.35 -4.47
N TYR A 393 -13.56 4.11 -5.39
CA TYR A 393 -12.67 2.94 -5.40
C TYR A 393 -11.93 2.72 -4.06
N TYR A 394 -11.32 3.77 -3.51
CA TYR A 394 -10.50 3.66 -2.30
C TYR A 394 -11.31 3.50 -1.02
N ASN A 395 -12.49 4.12 -0.93
CA ASN A 395 -13.44 3.88 0.16
C ASN A 395 -13.97 2.44 0.08
N GLY A 396 -14.28 1.97 -1.14
CA GLY A 396 -14.79 0.63 -1.36
C GLY A 396 -13.81 -0.48 -1.00
N ILE A 397 -12.51 -0.33 -1.28
CA ILE A 397 -11.52 -1.33 -0.87
C ILE A 397 -11.23 -1.28 0.64
N ASP A 398 -11.39 -0.14 1.32
CA ASP A 398 -11.18 -0.07 2.79
C ASP A 398 -12.19 -0.92 3.57
N GLU A 399 -13.36 -1.19 2.99
CA GLU A 399 -14.38 -2.06 3.57
C GLU A 399 -13.93 -3.53 3.70
N ILE A 400 -12.82 -3.95 3.09
CA ILE A 400 -12.30 -5.32 3.26
C ILE A 400 -11.58 -5.51 4.60
N ALA A 401 -11.27 -4.43 5.32
CA ALA A 401 -10.42 -4.44 6.50
C ALA A 401 -10.96 -5.28 7.66
N ASP A 402 -12.28 -5.50 7.73
CA ASP A 402 -12.94 -6.31 8.77
C ASP A 402 -13.27 -7.75 8.33
N ILE A 403 -12.95 -8.13 7.08
CA ILE A 403 -13.13 -9.49 6.54
C ILE A 403 -11.96 -10.38 7.00
N THR A 404 -11.93 -10.68 8.30
CA THR A 404 -10.78 -11.28 9.00
C THR A 404 -11.12 -12.53 9.83
N ASN A 405 -12.37 -13.01 9.76
CA ASN A 405 -12.88 -14.17 10.52
C ASN A 405 -12.59 -14.08 12.03
N GLY A 406 -12.96 -12.96 12.66
CA GLY A 406 -12.64 -12.72 14.08
C GLY A 406 -11.20 -12.25 14.31
N ASN A 407 -10.64 -11.46 13.39
CA ASN A 407 -9.31 -10.85 13.50
C ASN A 407 -8.15 -11.85 13.56
N THR A 408 -8.22 -12.92 12.77
CA THR A 408 -7.08 -13.83 12.62
C THR A 408 -5.88 -13.13 12.00
N ALA A 409 -4.67 -13.47 12.47
CA ALA A 409 -3.43 -12.81 12.08
C ALA A 409 -3.20 -12.81 10.56
N GLY A 410 -3.36 -13.98 9.94
CA GLY A 410 -3.13 -14.16 8.51
C GLY A 410 -4.08 -13.32 7.66
N LEU A 411 -5.38 -13.31 7.99
CA LEU A 411 -6.36 -12.55 7.22
C LEU A 411 -6.18 -11.04 7.40
N VAL A 412 -5.87 -10.55 8.62
CA VAL A 412 -5.54 -9.13 8.81
C VAL A 412 -4.38 -8.71 7.90
N LYS A 413 -3.29 -9.49 7.88
CA LYS A 413 -2.14 -9.20 7.01
C LYS A 413 -2.51 -9.25 5.52
N ARG A 414 -3.32 -10.22 5.11
CA ARG A 414 -3.79 -10.38 3.73
C ARG A 414 -4.65 -9.21 3.28
N ARG A 415 -5.67 -8.83 4.05
CA ARG A 415 -6.54 -7.68 3.77
C ARG A 415 -5.74 -6.39 3.62
N GLN A 416 -4.77 -6.16 4.49
CA GLN A 416 -3.90 -4.99 4.37
C GLN A 416 -3.05 -5.01 3.09
N ALA A 417 -2.50 -6.17 2.73
CA ALA A 417 -1.68 -6.30 1.53
C ALA A 417 -2.52 -6.13 0.24
N GLU A 418 -3.76 -6.64 0.22
CA GLU A 418 -4.72 -6.43 -0.88
C GLU A 418 -5.09 -4.95 -1.03
N MET A 419 -5.39 -4.25 0.08
CA MET A 419 -5.62 -2.80 0.07
C MET A 419 -4.40 -2.03 -0.46
N THR A 420 -3.18 -2.44 -0.09
CA THR A 420 -1.95 -1.82 -0.57
C THR A 420 -1.77 -1.98 -2.08
N ILE A 421 -1.98 -3.18 -2.64
CA ILE A 421 -1.91 -3.41 -4.09
C ILE A 421 -2.93 -2.54 -4.80
N PHE A 422 -4.18 -2.56 -4.32
CA PHE A 422 -5.28 -1.82 -4.92
C PHE A 422 -4.96 -0.31 -5.00
N LYS A 423 -4.44 0.26 -3.89
CA LYS A 423 -4.24 1.71 -3.77
C LYS A 423 -2.91 2.22 -4.32
N SER A 424 -1.88 1.38 -4.40
CA SER A 424 -0.50 1.85 -4.67
C SER A 424 0.26 1.02 -5.70
N ASN A 425 -0.36 0.01 -6.31
CA ASN A 425 0.30 -0.90 -7.27
C ASN A 425 1.59 -1.54 -6.69
N TYR A 426 1.66 -1.66 -5.36
CA TYR A 426 2.78 -2.26 -4.66
C TYR A 426 2.42 -3.68 -4.21
N TYR A 427 3.09 -4.66 -4.81
CA TYR A 427 2.93 -6.06 -4.49
C TYR A 427 3.93 -6.45 -3.41
N ALA A 428 3.41 -6.91 -2.28
CA ALA A 428 4.21 -7.48 -1.21
C ALA A 428 5.00 -8.69 -1.72
N ILE A 429 6.32 -8.68 -1.50
CA ILE A 429 7.19 -9.83 -1.81
C ILE A 429 7.35 -10.79 -0.61
N LYS A 430 6.87 -10.39 0.57
CA LYS A 430 6.90 -11.20 1.79
C LYS A 430 5.74 -10.79 2.69
N ILE A 431 5.20 -11.76 3.44
CA ILE A 431 4.25 -11.48 4.51
C ILE A 431 5.04 -10.91 5.70
N PRO A 432 4.68 -9.73 6.23
CA PRO A 432 5.41 -9.07 7.32
C PRO A 432 5.34 -9.78 8.67
#